data_AF-A0A6J6GDF2-F1
#
_entry.id   AF-A0A6J6GDF2-F1
#
_cell.length_a   1.000
_cell.length_b   1.000
_cell.length_c   1.000
_cell.angle_alpha   90.00
_cell.angle_beta   90.00
_cell.angle_gamma   90.00
#
_symmetry.space_group_name_H-M   'P 1'
#
loop_
_entity.id
_entity.type
_entity.pdbx_description
1 polymer ?
#
loop_
_entity_poly.entity_id
_entity_poly.type
_entity_poly.pdbx_seq_one_letter_code
_entity_poly.pdbx_strand_id
1 'polypeptide(L)'
;MLEKHYAPNCQVELVDSSQQALQRFDEISDQGLTAEIIDFQDDLEMYAKQLYARLRQADERKIHTVLAVMPSKGGLGDAIRDRLIKAAASN
;
A
#
# COMPACT_ATOMS: atom_id res chain seq x y z
N MET A 1 -22.68 4.43 12.31
CA MET A 1 -22.84 4.50 10.84
C MET A 1 -22.02 3.37 10.24
N LEU A 2 -22.68 2.40 9.64
CA LEU A 2 -22.05 1.21 9.06
C LEU A 2 -21.14 1.61 7.88
N GLU A 3 -19.84 1.66 8.18
CA GLU A 3 -18.74 1.07 7.42
C GLU A 3 -18.96 1.02 5.91
N LYS A 4 -18.95 2.18 5.27
CA LYS A 4 -18.74 2.28 3.83
C LYS A 4 -17.42 1.57 3.52
N HIS A 5 -17.51 0.52 2.71
CA HIS A 5 -16.41 -0.15 2.04
C HIS A 5 -15.32 0.87 1.69
N TYR A 6 -14.23 0.87 2.46
CA TYR A 6 -13.19 1.87 2.31
C TYR A 6 -12.35 1.55 1.08
N ALA A 7 -12.63 2.24 -0.02
CA ALA A 7 -11.68 2.40 -1.11
C ALA A 7 -10.78 3.60 -0.76
N PRO A 8 -9.45 3.44 -0.69
CA PRO A 8 -8.54 4.57 -0.51
C PRO A 8 -8.68 5.54 -1.70
N ASN A 9 -8.57 6.85 -1.46
CA ASN A 9 -8.48 7.85 -2.54
C ASN A 9 -7.04 8.02 -3.03
N CYS A 10 -6.05 7.63 -2.22
CA CYS A 10 -4.66 7.58 -2.65
C CYS A 10 -4.45 6.46 -3.68
N GLN A 11 -3.62 6.73 -4.69
CA GLN A 11 -3.28 5.73 -5.70
C GLN A 11 -2.42 4.64 -5.05
N VAL A 12 -2.85 3.38 -5.11
CA VAL A 12 -2.06 2.26 -4.58
C VAL A 12 -1.31 1.59 -5.73
N GLU A 13 0.01 1.62 -5.68
CA GLU A 13 0.90 0.97 -6.63
C GLU A 13 1.60 -0.21 -5.96
N LEU A 14 1.58 -1.37 -6.62
CA LEU A 14 2.15 -2.61 -6.10
C LEU A 14 3.56 -2.78 -6.64
N VAL A 15 4.51 -3.04 -5.75
CA VAL A 15 5.91 -3.26 -6.10
C VAL A 15 6.40 -4.59 -5.53
N ASP A 16 7.30 -5.27 -6.22
CA ASP A 16 7.75 -6.60 -5.80
C ASP A 16 8.89 -6.57 -4.77
N SER A 17 9.52 -5.41 -4.55
CA SER A 17 10.61 -5.28 -3.57
C SER A 17 10.74 -3.87 -3.01
N SER A 18 11.33 -3.75 -1.82
CA SER A 18 11.61 -2.47 -1.17
C SER A 18 12.55 -1.59 -2.00
N GLN A 19 13.47 -2.18 -2.78
CA GLN A 19 14.30 -1.43 -3.72
C GLN A 19 13.48 -0.77 -4.82
N GLN A 20 12.52 -1.49 -5.43
CA GLN A 20 11.61 -0.89 -6.40
C GLN A 20 10.73 0.19 -5.76
N ALA A 21 10.26 -0.04 -4.53
CA ALA A 21 9.51 0.96 -3.78
C ALA A 21 10.31 2.26 -3.60
N LEU A 22 11.58 2.16 -3.19
CA LEU A 22 12.46 3.33 -3.02
C LEU A 22 12.70 4.06 -4.33
N GLN A 23 12.95 3.33 -5.43
CA GLN A 23 13.14 3.95 -6.74
C GLN A 23 11.91 4.72 -7.19
N ARG A 24 10.72 4.11 -7.09
CA ARG A 24 9.44 4.76 -7.44
C ARG A 24 9.13 5.94 -6.51
N PHE A 25 9.46 5.83 -5.23
CA PHE A 25 9.30 6.93 -4.27
C PHE A 25 10.14 8.15 -4.68
N ASP A 26 11.39 7.93 -5.07
CA ASP A 26 12.29 8.99 -5.54
C ASP A 26 11.74 9.63 -6.83
N GLU A 27 11.32 8.82 -7.80
CA GLU A 27 10.70 9.28 -9.05
C GLU A 27 9.42 10.13 -8.83
N ILE A 28 8.59 9.76 -7.84
CA ILE A 28 7.37 10.51 -7.50
C ILE A 28 7.74 11.79 -6.75
N SER A 29 8.75 11.74 -5.88
CA SER A 29 9.24 12.90 -5.14
C SER A 29 9.90 13.93 -6.07
N ASP A 30 10.62 13.48 -7.10
CA ASP A 30 11.22 14.35 -8.13
C ASP A 30 10.15 15.11 -8.93
N GLN A 31 8.97 14.49 -9.11
CA GLN A 31 7.79 15.14 -9.69
C GLN A 31 7.08 16.10 -8.73
N GLY A 32 7.58 16.28 -7.50
CA GLY A 32 6.98 17.12 -6.46
C GLY A 32 5.71 16.54 -5.83
N LEU A 33 5.46 15.24 -6.02
CA LEU A 33 4.32 14.53 -5.45
C LEU A 33 4.72 13.80 -4.17
N THR A 34 3.77 13.59 -3.27
CA THR A 34 4.01 12.85 -2.02
C THR A 34 3.71 11.37 -2.19
N ALA A 35 4.69 10.52 -1.90
CA ALA A 35 4.51 9.07 -1.84
C ALA A 35 4.64 8.53 -0.41
N GLU A 36 4.16 7.32 -0.16
CA GLU A 36 4.42 6.57 1.07
C GLU A 36 4.73 5.11 0.74
N ILE A 37 5.78 4.55 1.34
CA ILE A 37 6.13 3.13 1.19
C ILE A 37 5.53 2.34 2.34
N ILE A 38 4.83 1.25 2.02
CA ILE A 38 4.35 0.25 2.98
C ILE A 38 5.12 -1.04 2.73
N ASP A 39 5.99 -1.37 3.67
CA ASP A 39 6.78 -2.60 3.67
C ASP A 39 6.82 -3.18 5.09
N PHE A 40 6.25 -4.37 5.26
CA PHE A 40 6.29 -5.11 6.53
C PHE A 40 7.14 -6.39 6.44
N GLN A 41 7.93 -6.57 5.37
CA GLN A 41 8.82 -7.71 5.19
C GLN A 41 8.10 -9.05 5.43
N ASP A 42 8.60 -9.87 6.37
CA ASP A 42 8.05 -11.18 6.74
C ASP A 42 6.94 -11.14 7.80
N ASP A 43 6.60 -9.98 8.38
CA ASP A 43 5.52 -9.88 9.37
C ASP A 43 4.16 -9.70 8.67
N LEU A 44 3.65 -10.81 8.14
CA LEU A 44 2.38 -10.87 7.43
C LEU A 44 1.18 -10.51 8.33
N GLU A 45 1.23 -10.85 9.61
CA GLU A 45 0.15 -10.52 10.54
C GLU A 45 0.05 -9.01 10.78
N MET A 46 1.19 -8.36 11.00
CA MET A 46 1.25 -6.92 11.13
C MET A 46 0.87 -6.23 9.81
N TYR A 47 1.31 -6.77 8.67
CA TYR A 47 0.93 -6.27 7.35
C TYR A 47 -0.59 -6.24 7.22
N ALA A 48 -1.27 -7.37 7.45
CA ALA A 48 -2.72 -7.48 7.30
C ALA A 48 -3.48 -6.52 8.23
N LYS A 49 -3.01 -6.36 9.48
CA LYS A 49 -3.65 -5.49 10.48
C LYS A 49 -3.42 -4.01 10.18
N GLN A 50 -2.22 -3.63 9.76
CA GLN A 50 -1.86 -2.23 9.57
C GLN A 50 -2.17 -1.70 8.19
N LEU A 51 -2.28 -2.53 7.16
CA LEU A 51 -2.51 -2.10 5.77
C LEU A 51 -3.64 -1.06 5.65
N TYR A 52 -4.84 -1.37 6.16
CA TYR A 52 -5.97 -0.44 6.08
C TYR A 52 -5.76 0.83 6.90
N ALA A 53 -5.11 0.73 8.06
CA ALA A 53 -4.79 1.89 8.88
C ALA A 53 -3.79 2.81 8.16
N ARG A 54 -2.78 2.25 7.49
CA ARG A 54 -1.79 3.00 6.71
C ARG A 54 -2.41 3.65 5.49
N LEU A 55 -3.24 2.93 4.74
CA LEU A 55 -3.97 3.51 3.60
C LEU A 55 -4.84 4.69 4.07
N ARG A 56 -5.55 4.53 5.19
CA ARG A 56 -6.35 5.62 5.78
C ARG A 56 -5.50 6.80 6.22
N GLN A 57 -4.36 6.56 6.86
CA GLN A 57 -3.43 7.62 7.23
C GLN A 57 -2.85 8.34 6.02
N ALA A 58 -2.55 7.60 4.94
CA ALA A 58 -2.07 8.17 3.69
C ALA A 58 -3.11 9.10 3.07
N ASP A 59 -4.38 8.69 3.05
CA ASP A 59 -5.51 9.54 2.66
C ASP A 59 -5.65 10.79 3.53
N GLU A 60 -5.58 10.65 4.85
CA GLU A 60 -5.65 11.79 5.80
C GLU A 60 -4.49 12.77 5.59
N ARG A 61 -3.32 12.26 5.21
CA ARG A 61 -2.11 13.03 4.88
C ARG A 61 -2.11 13.56 3.45
N LYS A 62 -3.14 13.25 2.65
CA LYS A 62 -3.24 13.57 1.23
C LYS A 62 -2.04 13.07 0.41
N ILE A 63 -1.53 11.90 0.78
CA ILE A 63 -0.51 11.20 -0.01
C ILE A 63 -1.09 10.89 -1.39
N HIS A 64 -0.30 11.17 -2.42
CA HIS A 64 -0.70 10.97 -3.79
C HIS A 64 -0.64 9.49 -4.15
N THR A 65 0.49 8.83 -3.83
CA THR A 65 0.73 7.43 -4.18
C THR A 65 1.26 6.62 -3.00
N VAL A 66 0.66 5.48 -2.73
CA VAL A 66 1.13 4.49 -1.76
C VAL A 66 1.77 3.33 -2.51
N LEU A 67 3.05 3.08 -2.22
CA LEU A 67 3.86 2.02 -2.79
C LEU A 67 3.85 0.84 -1.81
N ALA A 68 3.03 -0.18 -2.10
CA ALA A 68 2.88 -1.35 -1.25
C ALA A 68 3.76 -2.51 -1.75
N VAL A 69 4.68 -2.97 -0.91
CA VAL A 69 5.57 -4.08 -1.24
C VAL A 69 4.80 -5.40 -1.12
N MET A 70 4.76 -6.16 -2.21
CA MET A 70 4.07 -7.43 -2.25
C MET A 70 4.74 -8.43 -1.30
N PRO A 71 4.01 -8.97 -0.31
CA PRO A 71 4.60 -9.95 0.59
C PRO A 71 4.93 -11.25 -0.15
N SER A 72 5.80 -12.04 0.49
CA SER A 72 6.12 -13.41 0.10
C SER A 72 4.85 -14.23 -0.12
N LYS A 73 4.85 -15.06 -1.18
CA LYS A 73 3.73 -15.96 -1.48
C LYS A 73 3.65 -17.06 -0.41
N GLY A 74 2.44 -17.50 -0.09
CA GLY A 74 2.17 -18.58 0.87
C GLY A 74 1.33 -18.14 2.06
N GLY A 75 0.35 -18.98 2.42
CA GLY A 75 -0.47 -18.82 3.63
C GLY A 75 -1.18 -17.47 3.68
N LEU A 76 -0.85 -16.66 4.69
CA LEU A 76 -1.43 -15.33 4.89
C LEU A 76 -1.00 -14.32 3.81
N GLY A 77 0.15 -14.52 3.17
CA GLY A 77 0.69 -13.63 2.15
C GLY A 77 -0.20 -13.54 0.91
N ASP A 78 -0.76 -14.67 0.47
CA ASP A 78 -1.70 -14.69 -0.67
C ASP A 78 -2.97 -13.90 -0.38
N ALA A 79 -3.49 -13.98 0.85
CA ALA A 79 -4.67 -13.24 1.26
C ALA A 79 -4.40 -11.73 1.37
N ILE A 80 -3.17 -11.32 1.70
CA ILE A 80 -2.77 -9.91 1.69
C ILE A 80 -2.61 -9.41 0.26
N ARG A 81 -1.97 -10.19 -0.61
CA ARG A 81 -1.81 -9.88 -2.03
C ARG A 81 -3.16 -9.63 -2.71
N ASP A 82 -4.15 -10.49 -2.48
CA ASP A 82 -5.52 -10.29 -3.01
C ASP A 82 -6.14 -8.96 -2.54
N ARG A 83 -5.96 -8.62 -1.25
CA ARG A 83 -6.45 -7.34 -0.71
C ARG A 83 -5.73 -6.12 -1.30
N LEU A 84 -4.42 -6.22 -1.48
CA LEU A 84 -3.59 -5.19 -2.11
C LEU A 84 -4.00 -4.95 -3.56
N ILE A 85 -4.22 -6.02 -4.34
CA ILE A 85 -4.70 -5.95 -5.73
C ILE A 85 -6.06 -5.25 -5.79
N LYS A 86 -6.98 -5.58 -4.87
CA LYS A 86 -8.28 -4.90 -4.78
C LYS A 86 -8.14 -3.42 -4.43
N ALA A 87 -7.26 -3.08 -3.49
CA ALA A 87 -7.00 -1.69 -3.13
C ALA A 87 -6.40 -0.90 -4.32
N ALA A 88 -5.48 -1.48 -5.07
CA ALA A 88 -4.90 -0.89 -6.29
C ALA A 88 -5.90 -0.74 -7.43
N ALA A 89 -6.88 -1.65 -7.56
CA ALA A 89 -7.89 -1.61 -8.60
C ALA A 89 -9.07 -0.65 -8.32
N SER A 90 -9.11 -0.01 -7.15
CA SER A 90 -10.25 0.81 -6.72
C SER A 90 -10.14 2.30 -7.09
N ASN A 91 -9.18 2.69 -7.94
CA ASN A 91 -8.90 4.08 -8.33
C ASN A 91 -9.33 4.37 -9.77
#